data_AF-A0A924J9X9-F1
#
_entry.id   AF-A0A924J9X9-F1
#
_cell.length_a   1.000
_cell.length_b   1.000
_cell.length_c   1.000
_cell.angle_alpha   90.00
_cell.angle_beta   90.00
_cell.angle_gamma   90.00
#
_symmetry.space_group_name_H-M   'P 1'
#
loop_
_entity.id
_entity.type
_entity.pdbx_description
1 polymer ?
#
loop_
_entity_poly.entity_id
_entity_poly.type
_entity_poly.pdbx_seq_one_letter_code
_entity_poly.pdbx_strand_id
1 'polypeptide(L)'
;MYDPQNRTVIHPWEKFNGTDTKHYPDYNAIVKTSASGQEVFFTTEFMHGLYDGGAGAALDDFWSEMLKHPHAAGGFIWAFIDEAVIRTDKNNIYDSDGNHGADGIVGPHREKEASFFTIKEIWSPIYVAPMSIDNFNGTIPLENRYSFTNLNQCTFKWKLVNFPNAGNKSTQALTKSAGNIKPIDLKPGEKGNLRLTLPANWNKNEALYLTAYGPDNKEIFSWSWQISQKLVTPALLSANNQKTKISVKDAEGIFELNCDGIVYYFDKSTGFLQKVLKPSGTVSLSNGPMLAGVKSSLRNWTSMQINDQWVINAEYAGEGSLNAKWTFSAGQPVKLEYNYSQMGDFDYTGITFNYPEEKVTGMKWLGRGPYRVWQNRLKGQKFGVWEKAYNNTITGETWQFPEFKGYHSDVNWVTIQNKESNFTVYSGNKNTYFQMLRPAREKDALSNNNVEPAFPAASIGFMNNISAIGTKFQSAKQMGPQSQKAQLKGEKISGILWFDFTR
;
A
#
# COMPACT_ATOMS: atom_id res chain seq x y z
N MET A 1 -26.38 -30.14 -32.51
CA MET A 1 -25.23 -30.60 -31.70
C MET A 1 -25.79 -31.48 -30.59
N TYR A 2 -25.30 -32.71 -30.41
CA TYR A 2 -25.80 -33.63 -29.38
C TYR A 2 -24.96 -33.47 -28.11
N ASP A 3 -25.52 -32.88 -27.05
CA ASP A 3 -24.89 -32.81 -25.72
C ASP A 3 -25.67 -33.69 -24.73
N PRO A 4 -25.25 -34.95 -24.49
CA PRO A 4 -25.95 -35.85 -23.57
C PRO A 4 -25.88 -35.39 -22.10
N GLN A 5 -25.03 -34.42 -21.77
CA GLN A 5 -24.92 -33.86 -20.42
C GLN A 5 -25.86 -32.66 -20.23
N ASN A 6 -26.60 -32.26 -21.28
CA ASN A 6 -27.61 -31.21 -21.27
C ASN A 6 -27.12 -29.91 -20.62
N ARG A 7 -25.91 -29.46 -20.97
CA ARG A 7 -25.34 -28.24 -20.41
C ARG A 7 -26.03 -27.01 -20.98
N THR A 8 -26.15 -26.00 -20.12
CA THR A 8 -26.60 -24.68 -20.54
C THR A 8 -25.60 -24.06 -21.51
N VAL A 9 -26.06 -23.73 -22.72
CA VAL A 9 -25.28 -22.93 -23.67
C VAL A 9 -25.37 -21.47 -23.26
N ILE A 10 -24.21 -20.82 -23.18
CA ILE A 10 -24.03 -19.40 -22.85
C ILE A 10 -23.41 -18.74 -24.07
N HIS A 11 -23.91 -17.56 -24.43
CA HIS A 11 -23.27 -16.72 -25.44
C HIS A 11 -22.60 -15.52 -24.76
N PRO A 12 -21.37 -15.17 -25.17
CA PRO A 12 -20.69 -13.99 -24.65
C PRO A 12 -21.33 -12.72 -25.27
N TRP A 13 -21.32 -11.62 -24.52
CA TRP A 13 -21.84 -10.28 -24.92
C TRP A 13 -23.36 -10.13 -25.08
N GLU A 14 -24.16 -11.15 -24.82
CA GLU A 14 -25.60 -11.06 -25.05
C GLU A 14 -26.46 -11.72 -23.96
N LYS A 15 -27.76 -11.38 -24.02
CA LYS A 15 -28.78 -12.08 -23.24
C LYS A 15 -29.20 -13.32 -24.00
N PHE A 16 -28.88 -14.48 -23.44
CA PHE A 16 -29.19 -15.76 -24.07
C PHE A 16 -29.49 -16.82 -23.03
N ASN A 17 -30.54 -17.61 -23.27
CA ASN A 17 -30.89 -18.78 -22.47
C ASN A 17 -30.97 -18.52 -20.94
N GLY A 18 -31.57 -17.38 -20.56
CA GLY A 18 -31.72 -16.98 -19.15
C GLY A 18 -30.48 -16.36 -18.49
N THR A 19 -29.41 -16.12 -19.26
CA THR A 19 -28.20 -15.41 -18.81
C THR A 19 -28.08 -14.04 -19.45
N ASP A 20 -27.43 -13.09 -18.75
CA ASP A 20 -26.99 -11.80 -19.29
C ASP A 20 -25.48 -11.67 -19.09
N THR A 21 -24.71 -11.77 -20.18
CA THR A 21 -23.26 -11.70 -20.13
C THR A 21 -22.73 -10.38 -20.69
N LYS A 22 -21.58 -9.94 -20.17
CA LYS A 22 -20.89 -8.70 -20.58
C LYS A 22 -19.37 -8.90 -20.59
N HIS A 23 -18.69 -8.24 -21.53
CA HIS A 23 -17.25 -8.02 -21.46
C HIS A 23 -16.99 -6.60 -20.97
N TYR A 24 -16.06 -6.47 -20.02
CA TYR A 24 -15.54 -5.21 -19.48
C TYR A 24 -16.63 -4.15 -19.19
N PRO A 25 -17.76 -4.50 -18.52
CA PRO A 25 -18.70 -3.48 -18.09
C PRO A 25 -18.02 -2.54 -17.08
N ASP A 26 -18.37 -1.25 -17.11
CA ASP A 26 -17.93 -0.34 -16.06
C ASP A 26 -18.73 -0.57 -14.76
N TYR A 27 -18.30 0.07 -13.67
CA TYR A 27 -18.94 -0.10 -12.38
C TYR A 27 -20.43 0.29 -12.41
N ASN A 28 -20.78 1.36 -13.15
CA ASN A 28 -22.16 1.83 -13.23
C ASN A 28 -23.07 0.85 -13.99
N ALA A 29 -22.55 0.15 -14.99
CA ALA A 29 -23.25 -0.94 -15.64
C ALA A 29 -23.54 -2.09 -14.65
N ILE A 30 -22.59 -2.45 -13.78
CA ILE A 30 -22.81 -3.44 -12.72
C ILE A 30 -23.90 -2.97 -11.74
N VAL A 31 -23.85 -1.72 -11.28
CA VAL A 31 -24.89 -1.13 -10.41
C VAL A 31 -26.27 -1.22 -11.07
N LYS A 32 -26.39 -0.82 -12.34
CA LYS A 32 -27.65 -0.88 -13.09
C LYS A 32 -28.18 -2.30 -13.19
N THR A 33 -27.31 -3.26 -13.53
CA THR A 33 -27.70 -4.66 -13.64
C THR A 33 -28.07 -5.23 -12.27
N SER A 34 -27.32 -4.94 -11.21
CA SER A 34 -27.63 -5.40 -9.87
C SER A 34 -28.96 -4.85 -9.34
N ALA A 35 -29.37 -3.65 -9.77
CA ALA A 35 -30.59 -3.02 -9.30
C ALA A 35 -31.88 -3.58 -9.94
N SER A 36 -31.82 -4.07 -11.18
CA SER A 36 -33.04 -4.41 -11.95
C SER A 36 -32.95 -5.66 -12.84
N GLY A 37 -31.76 -6.24 -13.01
CA GLY A 37 -31.54 -7.45 -13.79
C GLY A 37 -32.37 -8.63 -13.25
N GLN A 38 -32.89 -9.46 -14.15
CA GLN A 38 -33.69 -10.63 -13.81
C GLN A 38 -33.00 -11.93 -14.24
N GLU A 39 -32.12 -11.86 -15.23
CA GLU A 39 -31.32 -12.97 -15.71
C GLU A 39 -30.15 -13.31 -14.77
N VAL A 40 -29.57 -14.51 -14.94
CA VAL A 40 -28.29 -14.84 -14.30
C VAL A 40 -27.20 -13.98 -14.92
N PHE A 41 -26.59 -13.11 -14.12
CA PHE A 41 -25.62 -12.12 -14.60
C PHE A 41 -24.19 -12.49 -14.23
N PHE A 42 -23.28 -12.43 -15.19
CA PHE A 42 -21.84 -12.51 -14.94
C PHE A 42 -21.04 -11.87 -16.08
N THR A 43 -19.82 -11.46 -15.77
CA THR A 43 -18.90 -10.96 -16.80
C THR A 43 -18.11 -12.12 -17.39
N THR A 44 -18.16 -12.31 -18.70
CA THR A 44 -17.33 -13.32 -19.39
C THR A 44 -15.87 -12.90 -19.48
N GLU A 45 -15.61 -11.58 -19.42
CA GLU A 45 -14.30 -10.98 -19.16
C GLU A 45 -14.49 -9.66 -18.38
N PHE A 46 -13.68 -9.38 -17.36
CA PHE A 46 -13.59 -8.07 -16.73
C PHE A 46 -12.22 -7.84 -16.06
N MET A 47 -11.95 -6.61 -15.63
CA MET A 47 -10.75 -6.27 -14.86
C MET A 47 -9.44 -6.71 -15.55
N HIS A 48 -9.28 -6.32 -16.81
CA HIS A 48 -8.14 -6.70 -17.63
C HIS A 48 -6.81 -6.39 -16.93
N GLY A 49 -5.94 -7.39 -16.75
CA GLY A 49 -4.71 -7.32 -15.96
C GLY A 49 -3.48 -6.83 -16.71
N LEU A 50 -3.63 -6.01 -17.76
CA LEU A 50 -2.47 -5.58 -18.56
C LEU A 50 -1.48 -4.79 -17.69
N TYR A 51 -0.20 -5.21 -17.69
CA TYR A 51 0.85 -4.64 -16.83
C TYR A 51 0.48 -4.62 -15.33
N ASP A 52 -0.41 -5.55 -14.96
CA ASP A 52 -1.19 -5.67 -13.73
C ASP A 52 -1.87 -4.39 -13.25
N GLY A 53 -2.42 -3.63 -14.19
CA GLY A 53 -3.42 -2.63 -13.90
C GLY A 53 -4.80 -3.12 -14.24
N GLY A 54 -5.61 -3.45 -13.24
CA GLY A 54 -7.03 -3.78 -13.38
C GLY A 54 -7.41 -5.04 -12.61
N ALA A 55 -6.59 -6.09 -12.71
CA ALA A 55 -6.83 -7.32 -11.97
C ALA A 55 -6.77 -7.07 -10.45
N GLY A 56 -7.86 -7.38 -9.75
CA GLY A 56 -8.04 -7.07 -8.33
C GLY A 56 -8.24 -5.58 -8.01
N ALA A 57 -8.03 -4.65 -8.94
CA ALA A 57 -8.23 -3.22 -8.74
C ALA A 57 -9.73 -2.89 -8.78
N ALA A 58 -10.24 -2.34 -7.68
CA ALA A 58 -11.65 -2.16 -7.37
C ALA A 58 -12.49 -3.46 -7.40
N LEU A 59 -11.85 -4.63 -7.37
CA LEU A 59 -12.56 -5.91 -7.30
C LEU A 59 -13.50 -5.98 -6.09
N ASP A 60 -13.14 -5.34 -4.99
CA ASP A 60 -13.97 -5.31 -3.79
C ASP A 60 -15.28 -4.55 -4.00
N ASP A 61 -15.24 -3.44 -4.74
CA ASP A 61 -16.44 -2.66 -5.10
C ASP A 61 -17.33 -3.45 -6.05
N PHE A 62 -16.75 -3.96 -7.16
CA PHE A 62 -17.49 -4.75 -8.13
C PHE A 62 -18.10 -6.01 -7.50
N TRP A 63 -17.32 -6.74 -6.70
CA TRP A 63 -17.76 -7.96 -6.04
C TRP A 63 -18.86 -7.67 -5.03
N SER A 64 -18.71 -6.62 -4.21
CA SER A 64 -19.73 -6.21 -3.24
C SER A 64 -21.02 -5.74 -3.91
N GLU A 65 -20.93 -5.07 -5.07
CA GLU A 65 -22.10 -4.69 -5.85
C GLU A 65 -22.79 -5.91 -6.47
N MET A 66 -22.02 -6.80 -7.12
CA MET A 66 -22.56 -8.04 -7.71
C MET A 66 -23.29 -8.89 -6.67
N LEU A 67 -22.77 -9.01 -5.45
CA LEU A 67 -23.41 -9.78 -4.36
C LEU A 67 -24.78 -9.23 -3.91
N LYS A 68 -25.17 -8.01 -4.32
CA LYS A 68 -26.53 -7.49 -4.05
C LYS A 68 -27.56 -8.07 -5.01
N HIS A 69 -27.14 -8.52 -6.20
CA HIS A 69 -28.03 -9.12 -7.17
C HIS A 69 -28.31 -10.58 -6.79
N PRO A 70 -29.58 -10.99 -6.61
CA PRO A 70 -29.90 -12.37 -6.24
C PRO A 70 -29.47 -13.43 -7.28
N HIS A 71 -29.18 -13.04 -8.52
CA HIS A 71 -28.80 -13.92 -9.62
C HIS A 71 -27.39 -13.61 -10.16
N ALA A 72 -26.56 -12.85 -9.44
CA ALA A 72 -25.16 -12.69 -9.85
C ALA A 72 -24.39 -14.00 -9.70
N ALA A 73 -23.68 -14.37 -10.76
CA ALA A 73 -22.79 -15.51 -10.82
C ALA A 73 -21.29 -15.11 -10.84
N GLY A 74 -20.99 -13.82 -10.64
CA GLY A 74 -19.62 -13.31 -10.56
C GLY A 74 -19.04 -12.90 -11.91
N GLY A 75 -17.82 -13.36 -12.20
CA GLY A 75 -17.13 -12.99 -13.44
C GLY A 75 -15.76 -13.62 -13.61
N PHE A 76 -15.20 -13.51 -14.81
CA PHE A 76 -13.88 -14.05 -15.17
C PHE A 76 -12.88 -12.91 -15.40
N ILE A 77 -11.83 -12.85 -14.57
CA ILE A 77 -10.75 -11.88 -14.73
C ILE A 77 -9.91 -12.27 -15.96
N TRP A 78 -9.69 -11.32 -16.86
CA TRP A 78 -8.76 -11.49 -17.97
C TRP A 78 -7.36 -11.00 -17.55
N ALA A 79 -6.35 -11.84 -17.36
CA ALA A 79 -6.34 -13.30 -17.53
C ALA A 79 -5.54 -13.99 -16.40
N PHE A 80 -5.33 -15.30 -16.52
CA PHE A 80 -4.58 -16.04 -15.50
C PHE A 80 -3.07 -15.79 -15.58
N ILE A 81 -2.48 -15.88 -16.78
CA ILE A 81 -1.03 -15.91 -16.99
C ILE A 81 -0.59 -14.92 -18.06
N ASP A 82 0.58 -14.31 -17.87
CA ASP A 82 1.28 -13.57 -18.91
C ASP A 82 1.82 -14.51 -19.99
N GLU A 83 1.40 -14.30 -21.22
CA GLU A 83 1.79 -15.04 -22.42
C GLU A 83 3.03 -14.44 -23.08
N ALA A 84 4.14 -14.38 -22.33
CA ALA A 84 5.43 -13.94 -22.87
C ALA A 84 6.34 -15.13 -23.19
N VAL A 85 6.65 -15.33 -24.47
CA VAL A 85 7.56 -16.40 -24.92
C VAL A 85 9.00 -15.93 -24.92
N ILE A 86 9.94 -16.81 -24.54
CA ILE A 86 11.37 -16.48 -24.62
C ILE A 86 11.84 -16.61 -26.08
N ARG A 87 12.32 -15.50 -26.65
CA ARG A 87 12.83 -15.43 -28.02
C ARG A 87 14.35 -15.57 -28.04
N THR A 88 14.84 -16.78 -28.29
CA THR A 88 16.28 -17.08 -28.37
C THR A 88 16.96 -16.38 -29.54
N ASP A 89 16.22 -16.09 -30.61
CA ASP A 89 16.66 -15.30 -31.76
C ASP A 89 16.78 -13.79 -31.48
N LYS A 90 16.23 -13.34 -30.34
CA LYS A 90 16.27 -11.94 -29.89
C LYS A 90 16.95 -11.82 -28.52
N ASN A 91 18.13 -12.42 -28.35
CA ASN A 91 18.90 -12.34 -27.10
C ASN A 91 18.13 -12.80 -25.84
N ASN A 92 17.24 -13.79 -25.97
CA ASN A 92 16.41 -14.34 -24.89
C ASN A 92 15.48 -13.32 -24.21
N ILE A 93 14.99 -12.32 -24.94
CA ILE A 93 13.91 -11.45 -24.40
C ILE A 93 12.63 -12.26 -24.18
N TYR A 94 11.83 -11.83 -23.21
CA TYR A 94 10.42 -12.18 -23.12
C TYR A 94 9.63 -11.35 -24.13
N ASP A 95 8.90 -12.00 -25.02
CA ASP A 95 8.11 -11.39 -26.09
C ASP A 95 6.63 -11.69 -25.81
N SER A 96 5.93 -10.69 -25.30
CA SER A 96 4.48 -10.67 -25.05
C SER A 96 3.70 -10.05 -26.22
N ASP A 97 4.32 -9.90 -27.40
CA ASP A 97 3.81 -9.09 -28.51
C ASP A 97 3.40 -7.68 -28.04
N GLY A 98 4.36 -7.00 -27.39
CA GLY A 98 4.13 -5.72 -26.73
C GLY A 98 3.10 -5.84 -25.60
N ASN A 99 1.97 -5.15 -25.74
CA ASN A 99 0.92 -5.07 -24.73
C ASN A 99 -0.26 -6.06 -24.95
N HIS A 100 -0.07 -7.08 -25.79
CA HIS A 100 -1.13 -8.04 -26.13
C HIS A 100 -1.12 -9.30 -25.26
N GLY A 101 0.02 -9.69 -24.69
CA GLY A 101 0.17 -10.92 -23.91
C GLY A 101 0.54 -10.72 -22.43
N ALA A 102 0.63 -9.50 -21.93
CA ALA A 102 1.07 -9.20 -20.57
C ALA A 102 -0.12 -8.91 -19.62
N ASP A 103 -1.11 -9.81 -19.62
CA ASP A 103 -2.45 -9.61 -19.05
C ASP A 103 -2.74 -10.41 -17.77
N GLY A 104 -1.78 -11.21 -17.31
CA GLY A 104 -1.94 -12.20 -16.27
C GLY A 104 -2.07 -11.63 -14.87
N ILE A 105 -2.38 -12.51 -13.92
CA ILE A 105 -2.17 -12.28 -12.48
C ILE A 105 -0.93 -13.03 -11.95
N VAL A 106 -0.29 -13.78 -12.85
CA VAL A 106 1.01 -14.41 -12.66
C VAL A 106 1.84 -14.31 -13.94
N GLY A 107 3.16 -14.25 -13.78
CA GLY A 107 4.10 -14.21 -14.90
C GLY A 107 4.19 -15.51 -15.72
N PRO A 108 5.01 -15.53 -16.78
CA PRO A 108 5.19 -16.69 -17.67
C PRO A 108 5.65 -17.95 -16.91
N HIS A 109 6.35 -17.79 -15.78
CA HIS A 109 6.78 -18.88 -14.90
C HIS A 109 6.01 -18.93 -13.58
N ARG A 110 4.81 -18.33 -13.57
CA ARG A 110 3.84 -18.32 -12.47
C ARG A 110 4.32 -17.53 -11.24
N GLU A 111 5.19 -16.56 -11.46
CA GLU A 111 5.56 -15.55 -10.48
C GLU A 111 4.30 -14.76 -10.10
N LYS A 112 3.94 -14.75 -8.82
CA LYS A 112 2.68 -14.14 -8.38
C LYS A 112 2.80 -12.63 -8.32
N GLU A 113 1.81 -11.97 -8.88
CA GLU A 113 1.65 -10.52 -8.81
C GLU A 113 0.82 -10.11 -7.58
N ALA A 114 0.73 -8.80 -7.32
CA ALA A 114 -0.03 -8.29 -6.19
C ALA A 114 -1.54 -8.58 -6.34
N SER A 115 -2.06 -8.54 -7.57
CA SER A 115 -3.44 -8.88 -7.90
C SER A 115 -3.82 -10.30 -7.48
N PHE A 116 -2.93 -11.29 -7.64
CA PHE A 116 -3.16 -12.67 -7.21
C PHE A 116 -3.59 -12.74 -5.74
N PHE A 117 -2.87 -12.04 -4.86
CA PHE A 117 -3.17 -12.03 -3.43
C PHE A 117 -4.43 -11.23 -3.11
N THR A 118 -4.68 -10.14 -3.85
CA THR A 118 -5.91 -9.35 -3.72
C THR A 118 -7.14 -10.19 -4.04
N ILE A 119 -7.11 -10.90 -5.17
CA ILE A 119 -8.17 -11.80 -5.62
C ILE A 119 -8.36 -12.93 -4.60
N LYS A 120 -7.26 -13.53 -4.12
CA LYS A 120 -7.29 -14.58 -3.09
C LYS A 120 -8.01 -14.11 -1.81
N GLU A 121 -7.83 -12.86 -1.39
CA GLU A 121 -8.54 -12.31 -0.22
C GLU A 121 -10.02 -12.03 -0.53
N ILE A 122 -10.33 -11.32 -1.63
CA ILE A 122 -11.69 -10.84 -1.92
C ILE A 122 -12.63 -11.99 -2.26
N TRP A 123 -12.15 -12.99 -3.01
CA TRP A 123 -12.91 -14.19 -3.35
C TRP A 123 -12.80 -15.29 -2.29
N SER A 124 -12.22 -15.00 -1.12
CA SER A 124 -12.23 -15.94 0.00
C SER A 124 -13.68 -16.34 0.34
N PRO A 125 -13.99 -17.64 0.39
CA PRO A 125 -15.31 -18.12 0.81
C PRO A 125 -15.54 -17.93 2.32
N ILE A 126 -14.50 -17.59 3.07
CA ILE A 126 -14.61 -17.11 4.45
C ILE A 126 -14.42 -15.60 4.40
N TYR A 127 -15.50 -14.85 4.51
CA TYR A 127 -15.46 -13.40 4.48
C TYR A 127 -15.38 -12.85 5.91
N VAL A 128 -14.32 -12.09 6.19
CA VAL A 128 -14.19 -11.33 7.43
C VAL A 128 -14.79 -9.96 7.20
N ALA A 129 -15.86 -9.63 7.94
CA ALA A 129 -16.47 -8.32 7.80
C ALA A 129 -15.57 -7.21 8.37
N PRO A 130 -15.66 -5.96 7.86
CA PRO A 130 -14.89 -4.84 8.38
C PRO A 130 -15.03 -4.69 9.89
N MET A 131 -13.90 -4.60 10.59
CA MET A 131 -13.85 -4.41 12.04
C MET A 131 -12.67 -3.51 12.42
N SER A 132 -12.81 -2.82 13.55
CA SER A 132 -11.72 -2.06 14.17
C SER A 132 -11.10 -2.86 15.31
N ILE A 133 -9.77 -2.81 15.41
CA ILE A 133 -9.05 -3.43 16.53
C ILE A 133 -9.12 -2.59 17.81
N ASP A 134 -9.43 -1.29 17.71
CA ASP A 134 -9.38 -0.34 18.82
C ASP A 134 -10.38 -0.70 19.94
N ASN A 135 -11.53 -1.26 19.58
CA ASN A 135 -12.59 -1.72 20.50
C ASN A 135 -12.78 -3.25 20.45
N PHE A 136 -11.73 -3.99 20.09
CA PHE A 136 -11.83 -5.42 19.87
C PHE A 136 -12.03 -6.19 21.17
N ASN A 137 -13.11 -6.97 21.25
CA ASN A 137 -13.46 -7.75 22.42
C ASN A 137 -13.03 -9.24 22.31
N GLY A 138 -12.29 -9.61 21.26
CA GLY A 138 -11.95 -11.00 20.96
C GLY A 138 -12.87 -11.70 19.96
N THR A 139 -13.83 -10.99 19.33
CA THR A 139 -14.77 -11.58 18.37
C THR A 139 -14.57 -11.01 16.97
N ILE A 140 -14.41 -11.89 15.97
CA ILE A 140 -14.30 -11.53 14.56
C ILE A 140 -15.62 -11.87 13.85
N PRO A 141 -16.33 -10.88 13.25
CA PRO A 141 -17.54 -11.15 12.47
C PRO A 141 -17.18 -11.84 11.15
N LEU A 142 -17.85 -12.96 10.86
CA LEU A 142 -17.65 -13.75 9.65
C LEU A 142 -18.96 -13.93 8.87
N GLU A 143 -18.81 -14.17 7.58
CA GLU A 143 -19.85 -14.71 6.70
C GLU A 143 -19.31 -15.96 6.00
N ASN A 144 -20.07 -17.05 6.06
CA ASN A 144 -19.77 -18.25 5.29
C ASN A 144 -20.30 -18.10 3.86
N ARG A 145 -19.42 -17.85 2.91
CA ARG A 145 -19.73 -17.72 1.48
C ARG A 145 -19.49 -19.00 0.69
N TYR A 146 -19.22 -20.14 1.34
CA TYR A 146 -19.30 -21.43 0.66
C TYR A 146 -20.75 -21.76 0.29
N SER A 147 -20.94 -22.48 -0.82
CA SER A 147 -22.26 -23.01 -1.20
C SER A 147 -22.62 -24.33 -0.50
N PHE A 148 -21.62 -25.16 -0.18
CA PHE A 148 -21.86 -26.54 0.31
C PHE A 148 -21.01 -26.94 1.52
N THR A 149 -20.18 -26.03 2.03
CA THR A 149 -19.23 -26.31 3.12
C THR A 149 -19.63 -25.53 4.36
N ASN A 150 -19.78 -26.23 5.49
CA ASN A 150 -19.95 -25.61 6.79
C ASN A 150 -18.57 -25.25 7.37
N LEU A 151 -18.45 -24.12 8.07
CA LEU A 151 -17.17 -23.70 8.66
C LEU A 151 -16.68 -24.61 9.79
N ASN A 152 -17.49 -25.55 10.28
CA ASN A 152 -17.04 -26.59 11.22
C ASN A 152 -16.10 -27.62 10.57
N GLN A 153 -16.03 -27.65 9.23
CA GLN A 153 -15.06 -28.42 8.46
C GLN A 153 -13.75 -27.64 8.20
N CYS A 154 -13.74 -26.34 8.50
CA CYS A 154 -12.57 -25.48 8.35
C CYS A 154 -11.80 -25.38 9.68
N THR A 155 -10.51 -25.07 9.60
CA THR A 155 -9.68 -24.83 10.79
C THR A 155 -9.23 -23.37 10.84
N PHE A 156 -9.26 -22.77 12.03
CA PHE A 156 -8.79 -21.41 12.25
C PHE A 156 -7.71 -21.36 13.31
N LYS A 157 -6.69 -20.54 13.07
CA LYS A 157 -5.58 -20.29 13.98
C LYS A 157 -5.39 -18.79 14.18
N TRP A 158 -5.06 -18.38 15.39
CA TRP A 158 -4.67 -17.01 15.69
C TRP A 158 -3.23 -16.94 16.20
N LYS A 159 -2.57 -15.80 15.96
CA LYS A 159 -1.25 -15.48 16.53
C LYS A 159 -1.21 -14.04 16.99
N LEU A 160 -0.62 -13.81 18.15
CA LEU A 160 -0.22 -12.49 18.66
C LEU A 160 1.30 -12.38 18.51
N VAL A 161 1.76 -11.29 17.91
CA VAL A 161 3.19 -11.12 17.59
C VAL A 161 3.71 -9.74 17.97
N ASN A 162 5.02 -9.67 18.16
CA ASN A 162 5.80 -8.43 18.14
C ASN A 162 6.78 -8.46 16.97
N PHE A 163 7.09 -7.29 16.44
CA PHE A 163 7.97 -7.14 15.30
C PHE A 163 9.38 -6.74 15.74
N PRO A 164 10.41 -7.15 14.97
CA PRO A 164 11.75 -6.60 15.13
C PRO A 164 11.74 -5.08 14.87
N ASN A 165 12.54 -4.33 15.61
CA ASN A 165 12.75 -2.91 15.35
C ASN A 165 13.58 -2.70 14.06
N ALA A 166 13.64 -1.46 13.57
CA ALA A 166 14.34 -1.11 12.33
C ALA A 166 15.84 -1.47 12.31
N GLY A 167 16.50 -1.50 13.47
CA GLY A 167 17.94 -1.82 13.57
C GLY A 167 18.24 -3.32 13.61
N ASN A 168 17.23 -4.17 13.76
CA ASN A 168 17.40 -5.61 13.74
C ASN A 168 17.56 -6.11 12.30
N LYS A 169 18.46 -7.07 12.06
CA LYS A 169 18.66 -7.68 10.73
C LYS A 169 17.52 -8.60 10.32
N SER A 170 16.84 -9.26 11.27
CA SER A 170 15.70 -10.13 10.98
C SER A 170 14.45 -9.33 10.59
N THR A 171 13.62 -9.93 9.75
CA THR A 171 12.27 -9.47 9.41
C THR A 171 11.18 -10.32 10.09
N GLN A 172 11.58 -11.39 10.78
CA GLN A 172 10.65 -12.36 11.33
C GLN A 172 9.93 -11.82 12.57
N ALA A 173 8.59 -11.86 12.54
CA ALA A 173 7.77 -11.55 13.70
C ALA A 173 7.97 -12.58 14.83
N LEU A 174 8.13 -12.08 16.06
CA LEU A 174 8.24 -12.89 17.27
C LEU A 174 6.84 -13.28 17.76
N THR A 175 6.48 -14.55 17.65
CA THR A 175 5.21 -15.06 18.18
C THR A 175 5.24 -15.02 19.71
N LYS A 176 4.33 -14.25 20.31
CA LYS A 176 4.18 -14.12 21.76
C LYS A 176 3.13 -15.07 22.32
N SER A 177 2.09 -15.34 21.53
CA SER A 177 1.07 -16.32 21.85
C SER A 177 0.38 -16.77 20.56
N ALA A 178 -0.16 -17.98 20.56
CA ALA A 178 -0.89 -18.55 19.44
C ALA A 178 -1.90 -19.57 19.94
N GLY A 179 -2.95 -19.82 19.16
CA GLY A 179 -3.94 -20.81 19.51
C GLY A 179 -4.74 -21.30 18.30
N ASN A 180 -5.28 -22.50 18.43
CA ASN A 180 -6.34 -22.98 17.55
C ASN A 180 -7.68 -22.47 18.08
N ILE A 181 -8.62 -22.26 17.18
CA ILE A 181 -9.98 -21.85 17.53
C ILE A 181 -10.89 -23.08 17.42
N LYS A 182 -11.85 -23.19 18.33
CA LYS A 182 -12.84 -24.27 18.27
C LYS A 182 -13.59 -24.19 16.93
N PRO A 183 -13.94 -25.34 16.32
CA PRO A 183 -14.81 -25.35 15.15
C PRO A 183 -16.08 -24.53 15.43
N ILE A 184 -16.49 -23.74 14.44
CA ILE A 184 -17.71 -22.94 14.48
C ILE A 184 -18.72 -23.59 13.55
N ASP A 185 -19.90 -23.95 14.06
CA ASP A 185 -21.00 -24.43 13.23
C ASP A 185 -21.67 -23.23 12.55
N LEU A 186 -21.27 -22.96 11.31
CA LEU A 186 -21.81 -21.88 10.49
C LEU A 186 -22.06 -22.42 9.08
N LYS A 187 -23.33 -22.61 8.72
CA LYS A 187 -23.77 -23.24 7.47
C LYS A 187 -23.54 -22.30 6.28
N PRO A 188 -23.52 -22.84 5.03
CA PRO A 188 -23.51 -22.03 3.81
C PRO A 188 -24.47 -20.83 3.87
N GLY A 189 -23.96 -19.63 3.57
CA GLY A 189 -24.71 -18.38 3.56
C GLY A 189 -24.93 -17.70 4.92
N GLU A 190 -24.61 -18.36 6.03
CA GLU A 190 -24.85 -17.78 7.36
C GLU A 190 -23.78 -16.75 7.77
N LYS A 191 -24.21 -15.77 8.57
CA LYS A 191 -23.33 -14.79 9.23
C LYS A 191 -23.19 -15.15 10.70
N GLY A 192 -21.99 -15.03 11.24
CA GLY A 192 -21.69 -15.45 12.60
C GLY A 192 -20.48 -14.74 13.18
N ASN A 193 -20.08 -15.19 14.37
CA ASN A 193 -19.03 -14.57 15.17
C ASN A 193 -17.98 -15.60 15.58
N LEU A 194 -16.74 -15.42 15.13
CA LEU A 194 -15.61 -16.25 15.54
C LEU A 194 -14.99 -15.69 16.82
N ARG A 195 -15.18 -16.40 17.93
CA ARG A 195 -14.63 -16.01 19.24
C ARG A 195 -13.19 -16.51 19.40
N LEU A 196 -12.25 -15.59 19.52
CA LEU A 196 -10.85 -15.88 19.83
C LEU A 196 -10.66 -16.05 21.35
N THR A 197 -9.96 -17.11 21.75
CA THR A 197 -9.51 -17.29 23.14
C THR A 197 -8.17 -16.60 23.34
N LEU A 198 -8.19 -15.27 23.47
CA LEU A 198 -7.00 -14.46 23.67
C LEU A 198 -6.62 -14.35 25.16
N PRO A 199 -5.32 -14.28 25.49
CA PRO A 199 -4.88 -13.99 26.86
C PRO A 199 -5.27 -12.55 27.28
N ALA A 200 -5.44 -12.30 28.58
CA ALA A 200 -5.88 -10.99 29.09
C ALA A 200 -5.00 -9.80 28.66
N ASN A 201 -3.71 -10.05 28.40
CA ASN A 201 -2.73 -9.07 27.95
C ASN A 201 -2.52 -9.03 26.43
N TRP A 202 -3.48 -9.52 25.63
CA TRP A 202 -3.35 -9.57 24.17
C TRP A 202 -3.07 -8.20 23.54
N ASN A 203 -3.63 -7.14 24.12
CA ASN A 203 -3.50 -5.76 23.67
C ASN A 203 -2.08 -5.16 23.85
N LYS A 204 -1.17 -5.87 24.54
CA LYS A 204 0.25 -5.47 24.69
C LYS A 204 1.13 -5.93 23.51
N ASN A 205 0.57 -6.70 22.58
CA ASN A 205 1.27 -7.17 21.38
C ASN A 205 1.07 -6.18 20.22
N GLU A 206 1.87 -6.30 19.18
CA GLU A 206 1.86 -5.31 18.08
C GLU A 206 0.90 -5.67 16.95
N ALA A 207 0.65 -6.96 16.71
CA ALA A 207 -0.36 -7.41 15.75
C ALA A 207 -1.03 -8.73 16.13
N LEU A 208 -2.26 -8.88 15.64
CA LEU A 208 -3.07 -10.10 15.63
C LEU A 208 -3.11 -10.64 14.21
N TYR A 209 -2.87 -11.94 14.04
CA TYR A 209 -3.11 -12.66 12.79
C TYR A 209 -4.23 -13.66 12.99
N LEU A 210 -5.09 -13.81 11.98
CA LEU A 210 -6.03 -14.91 11.84
C LEU A 210 -5.70 -15.64 10.54
N THR A 211 -5.52 -16.96 10.60
CA THR A 211 -5.33 -17.81 9.43
C THR A 211 -6.44 -18.84 9.36
N ALA A 212 -7.09 -18.95 8.21
CA ALA A 212 -8.10 -19.97 7.96
C ALA A 212 -7.59 -21.02 6.96
N TYR A 213 -7.97 -22.27 7.21
CA TYR A 213 -7.65 -23.43 6.38
C TYR A 213 -8.96 -24.11 5.97
N GLY A 214 -9.05 -24.50 4.70
CA GLY A 214 -10.22 -25.22 4.19
C GLY A 214 -10.28 -26.67 4.68
N PRO A 215 -11.34 -27.41 4.30
CA PRO A 215 -11.48 -28.84 4.63
C PRO A 215 -10.35 -29.71 4.06
N ASP A 216 -9.66 -29.22 3.02
CA ASP A 216 -8.49 -29.84 2.41
C ASP A 216 -7.17 -29.51 3.13
N ASN A 217 -7.23 -28.83 4.28
CA ASN A 217 -6.12 -28.33 5.08
C ASN A 217 -5.21 -27.31 4.36
N LYS A 218 -5.61 -26.77 3.21
CA LYS A 218 -4.88 -25.70 2.54
C LYS A 218 -5.26 -24.34 3.11
N GLU A 219 -4.30 -23.43 3.16
CA GLU A 219 -4.55 -22.06 3.61
C GLU A 219 -5.47 -21.34 2.63
N ILE A 220 -6.63 -20.91 3.13
CA ILE A 220 -7.56 -20.03 2.42
C ILE A 220 -6.98 -18.62 2.39
N PHE A 221 -6.71 -18.05 3.57
CA PHE A 221 -6.06 -16.75 3.69
C PHE A 221 -5.54 -16.51 5.12
N SER A 222 -4.66 -15.51 5.26
CA SER A 222 -4.23 -15.01 6.57
C SER A 222 -4.40 -13.50 6.67
N TRP A 223 -5.37 -13.07 7.48
CA TRP A 223 -5.61 -11.67 7.81
C TRP A 223 -4.72 -11.22 8.97
N SER A 224 -4.50 -9.91 9.05
CA SER A 224 -3.70 -9.29 10.11
C SER A 224 -4.22 -7.92 10.48
N TRP A 225 -4.23 -7.62 11.79
CA TRP A 225 -4.58 -6.31 12.33
C TRP A 225 -3.46 -5.82 13.24
N GLN A 226 -3.02 -4.59 13.04
CA GLN A 226 -2.14 -3.91 13.98
C GLN A 226 -2.93 -3.61 15.26
N ILE A 227 -2.45 -4.07 16.42
CA ILE A 227 -3.14 -3.91 17.71
C ILE A 227 -2.80 -2.56 18.34
N SER A 228 -1.51 -2.29 18.47
CA SER A 228 -1.01 -1.04 19.00
C SER A 228 -0.13 -0.38 17.96
N GLN A 229 -0.53 0.78 17.47
CA GLN A 229 0.45 1.68 16.90
C GLN A 229 1.18 2.33 18.06
N LYS A 230 2.35 1.79 18.40
CA LYS A 230 3.29 2.51 19.25
C LYS A 230 3.72 3.74 18.46
N LEU A 231 3.01 4.85 18.66
CA LEU A 231 3.44 6.15 18.15
C LEU A 231 4.88 6.33 18.58
N VAL A 232 5.75 6.53 17.61
CA VAL A 232 7.18 6.54 17.88
C VAL A 232 7.48 7.74 18.75
N THR A 233 7.94 7.48 19.98
CA THR A 233 8.41 8.50 20.90
C THR A 233 9.93 8.57 20.85
N PRO A 234 10.53 9.77 21.00
CA PRO A 234 11.98 9.93 21.01
C PRO A 234 12.67 8.97 22.00
N ALA A 235 12.10 8.78 23.19
CA ALA A 235 12.62 7.89 24.23
C ALA A 235 12.77 6.41 23.80
N LEU A 236 12.01 5.95 22.79
CA LEU A 236 12.13 4.60 22.22
C LEU A 236 13.22 4.49 21.14
N LEU A 237 13.73 5.62 20.66
CA LEU A 237 14.74 5.71 19.60
C LEU A 237 16.15 6.05 20.12
N SER A 238 16.26 6.63 21.32
CA SER A 238 17.53 7.10 21.88
C SER A 238 18.38 5.96 22.49
N ALA A 239 19.63 5.85 22.03
CA ALA A 239 20.67 5.00 22.64
C ALA A 239 21.89 5.79 23.12
N ASN A 240 21.91 7.13 23.00
CA ASN A 240 23.08 7.93 23.31
C ASN A 240 22.79 8.97 24.42
N ASN A 241 23.44 8.80 25.58
CA ASN A 241 23.30 9.65 26.76
C ASN A 241 24.21 10.89 26.74
N GLN A 242 24.97 11.11 25.66
CA GLN A 242 25.81 12.30 25.53
C GLN A 242 24.99 13.46 24.97
N LYS A 243 24.71 14.46 25.82
CA LYS A 243 24.18 15.75 25.36
C LYS A 243 25.30 16.50 24.61
N THR A 244 25.30 16.43 23.28
CA THR A 244 26.15 17.33 22.50
C THR A 244 25.48 18.70 22.34
N LYS A 245 26.28 19.76 22.23
CA LYS A 245 25.76 21.12 22.01
C LYS A 245 25.32 21.26 20.56
N ILE A 246 24.05 21.62 20.33
CA ILE A 246 23.57 22.01 19.00
C ILE A 246 24.25 23.33 18.61
N SER A 247 24.76 23.40 17.39
CA SER A 247 25.39 24.61 16.85
C SER A 247 24.89 24.90 15.44
N VAL A 248 24.87 26.17 15.07
CA VAL A 248 24.37 26.60 13.76
C VAL A 248 25.34 27.55 13.09
N LYS A 249 25.35 27.53 11.76
CA LYS A 249 25.97 28.57 10.93
C LYS A 249 24.92 29.10 9.98
N ASP A 250 24.67 30.40 10.08
CA ASP A 250 23.74 31.09 9.20
C ASP A 250 24.54 31.84 8.14
N ALA A 251 24.67 31.23 6.95
CA ALA A 251 25.35 31.81 5.80
C ALA A 251 24.35 32.43 4.81
N GLU A 252 24.85 33.13 3.80
CA GLU A 252 24.02 33.61 2.71
C GLU A 252 23.45 32.41 1.92
N GLY A 253 22.12 32.35 1.81
CA GLY A 253 21.40 31.30 1.09
C GLY A 253 21.30 29.92 1.78
N ILE A 254 22.25 29.54 2.64
CA ILE A 254 22.27 28.22 3.32
C ILE A 254 22.31 28.36 4.84
N PHE A 255 21.48 27.57 5.52
CA PHE A 255 21.49 27.39 6.97
C PHE A 255 22.06 26.01 7.31
N GLU A 256 23.14 25.98 8.09
CA GLU A 256 23.76 24.75 8.59
C GLU A 256 23.41 24.55 10.06
N LEU A 257 22.95 23.36 10.42
CA LEU A 257 22.70 22.96 11.80
C LEU A 257 23.47 21.69 12.11
N ASN A 258 24.28 21.69 13.17
CA ASN A 258 24.97 20.51 13.69
C ASN A 258 24.33 20.07 15.00
N CYS A 259 23.87 18.82 15.05
CA CYS A 259 23.36 18.15 16.24
C CYS A 259 23.99 16.76 16.31
N ASP A 260 24.66 16.42 17.40
CA ASP A 260 25.33 15.12 17.60
C ASP A 260 26.34 14.75 16.50
N GLY A 261 27.02 15.74 15.94
CA GLY A 261 27.98 15.54 14.86
C GLY A 261 27.33 15.27 13.49
N ILE A 262 26.00 15.33 13.41
CA ILE A 262 25.24 15.25 12.17
C ILE A 262 24.91 16.68 11.72
N VAL A 263 25.28 17.03 10.49
CA VAL A 263 25.09 18.37 9.93
C VAL A 263 23.96 18.37 8.90
N TYR A 264 22.98 19.24 9.09
CA TYR A 264 21.80 19.42 8.25
C TYR A 264 21.95 20.72 7.47
N TYR A 265 21.75 20.65 6.16
CA TYR A 265 21.84 21.81 5.27
C TYR A 265 20.44 22.17 4.77
N PHE A 266 20.02 23.41 5.01
CA PHE A 266 18.77 23.95 4.50
C PHE A 266 19.04 25.10 3.55
N ASP A 267 18.30 25.14 2.45
CA ASP A 267 18.27 26.30 1.57
C ASP A 267 17.27 27.32 2.14
N LYS A 268 17.70 28.55 2.40
CA LYS A 268 16.88 29.60 3.02
C LYS A 268 15.85 30.23 2.07
N SER A 269 16.06 30.12 0.76
CA SER A 269 15.15 30.66 -0.26
C SER A 269 13.93 29.76 -0.47
N THR A 270 14.12 28.44 -0.30
CA THR A 270 13.09 27.42 -0.46
C THR A 270 12.64 26.81 0.86
N GLY A 271 13.43 26.91 1.93
CA GLY A 271 13.19 26.25 3.21
C GLY A 271 13.41 24.74 3.18
N PHE A 272 13.86 24.18 2.05
CA PHE A 272 14.03 22.73 1.89
C PHE A 272 15.35 22.23 2.46
N LEU A 273 15.31 21.03 3.05
CA LEU A 273 16.51 20.25 3.34
C LEU A 273 17.23 19.95 2.02
N GLN A 274 18.54 20.13 2.00
CA GLN A 274 19.39 19.94 0.81
C GLN A 274 20.22 18.66 0.90
N LYS A 275 20.72 18.33 2.10
CA LYS A 275 21.47 17.11 2.40
C LYS A 275 21.68 16.98 3.91
N VAL A 276 22.11 15.80 4.34
CA VAL A 276 22.58 15.53 5.69
C VAL A 276 23.99 14.96 5.62
N LEU A 277 24.91 15.44 6.45
CA LEU A 277 26.25 14.89 6.60
C LEU A 277 26.35 14.17 7.93
N LYS A 278 26.68 12.89 7.88
CA LYS A 278 26.95 12.05 9.05
C LYS A 278 28.46 11.86 9.20
N PRO A 279 28.95 11.49 10.39
CA PRO A 279 30.34 11.05 10.53
C PRO A 279 30.72 9.89 9.59
N SER A 280 29.75 9.03 9.26
CA SER A 280 29.92 7.88 8.35
C SER A 280 29.80 8.21 6.86
N GLY A 281 29.34 9.42 6.49
CA GLY A 281 29.15 9.81 5.09
C GLY A 281 27.95 10.73 4.85
N THR A 282 27.75 11.09 3.59
CA THR A 282 26.63 11.93 3.15
C THR A 282 25.33 11.13 3.04
N VAL A 283 24.19 11.75 3.32
CA VAL A 283 22.85 11.29 2.95
C VAL A 283 22.22 12.33 2.05
N SER A 284 22.00 11.98 0.80
CA SER A 284 21.48 12.87 -0.27
C SER A 284 19.96 13.11 -0.22
N LEU A 285 19.34 13.03 0.97
CA LEU A 285 17.92 13.38 1.14
C LEU A 285 17.76 14.89 1.00
N SER A 286 16.96 15.32 0.03
CA SER A 286 16.89 16.73 -0.38
C SER A 286 15.49 17.16 -0.84
N ASN A 287 15.35 18.43 -1.20
CA ASN A 287 14.15 19.02 -1.84
C ASN A 287 12.84 18.70 -1.11
N GLY A 288 12.84 18.78 0.22
CA GLY A 288 11.64 18.60 1.02
C GLY A 288 11.73 19.15 2.43
N PRO A 289 10.60 19.17 3.16
CA PRO A 289 9.32 18.62 2.75
C PRO A 289 8.62 19.51 1.71
N MET A 290 8.18 18.91 0.61
CA MET A 290 7.38 19.59 -0.42
C MET A 290 5.96 19.02 -0.41
N LEU A 291 4.95 19.90 -0.52
CA LEU A 291 3.55 19.51 -0.59
C LEU A 291 3.26 18.84 -1.94
N ALA A 292 2.75 17.60 -1.92
CA ALA A 292 2.46 16.84 -3.13
C ALA A 292 1.15 17.30 -3.79
N GLY A 293 1.15 17.35 -5.13
CA GLY A 293 -0.07 17.54 -5.94
C GLY A 293 -0.43 19.00 -6.24
N VAL A 294 0.27 19.97 -5.64
CA VAL A 294 0.02 21.40 -5.83
C VAL A 294 1.34 22.17 -5.88
N LYS A 295 1.30 23.38 -6.44
CA LYS A 295 2.42 24.32 -6.37
C LYS A 295 2.32 25.19 -5.12
N SER A 296 3.43 25.30 -4.39
CA SER A 296 3.57 26.19 -3.26
C SER A 296 5.00 26.73 -3.18
N SER A 297 5.14 27.95 -2.67
CA SER A 297 6.43 28.62 -2.47
C SER A 297 6.61 29.02 -1.02
N LEU A 298 7.86 29.11 -0.57
CA LEU A 298 8.19 29.57 0.77
C LEU A 298 7.67 31.00 0.97
N ARG A 299 6.95 31.20 2.07
CA ARG A 299 6.41 32.50 2.51
C ARG A 299 7.17 33.02 3.72
N ASN A 300 7.48 32.15 4.66
CA ASN A 300 8.14 32.52 5.91
C ASN A 300 9.09 31.42 6.36
N TRP A 301 10.23 31.84 6.89
CA TRP A 301 11.27 30.97 7.43
C TRP A 301 11.78 31.54 8.75
N THR A 302 11.73 30.73 9.80
CA THR A 302 12.30 31.09 11.10
C THR A 302 13.18 29.97 11.62
N SER A 303 14.20 30.35 12.37
CA SER A 303 15.16 29.45 13.00
C SER A 303 15.52 30.03 14.36
N MET A 304 15.28 29.28 15.43
CA MET A 304 15.50 29.76 16.79
C MET A 304 15.77 28.64 17.76
N GLN A 305 16.55 28.95 18.80
CA GLN A 305 16.70 28.07 19.95
C GLN A 305 15.49 28.24 20.89
N ILE A 306 14.90 27.13 21.31
CA ILE A 306 13.84 27.09 22.31
C ILE A 306 14.25 26.06 23.37
N ASN A 307 14.60 26.51 24.57
CA ASN A 307 15.20 25.68 25.61
C ASN A 307 16.47 24.96 25.10
N ASP A 308 16.56 23.63 25.33
CA ASP A 308 17.65 22.77 24.84
C ASP A 308 17.43 22.25 23.41
N GLN A 309 16.44 22.78 22.68
CA GLN A 309 16.10 22.36 21.32
C GLN A 309 16.38 23.48 20.32
N TRP A 310 16.66 23.10 19.08
CA TRP A 310 16.69 24.03 17.95
C TRP A 310 15.49 23.77 17.04
N VAL A 311 14.76 24.82 16.69
CA VAL A 311 13.54 24.74 15.89
C VAL A 311 13.71 25.54 14.63
N ILE A 312 13.39 24.91 13.50
CA ILE A 312 13.30 25.53 12.19
C ILE A 312 11.84 25.40 11.71
N ASN A 313 11.23 26.50 11.30
CA ASN A 313 9.87 26.53 10.80
C ASN A 313 9.82 27.16 9.40
N ALA A 314 9.24 26.43 8.46
CA ALA A 314 9.03 26.86 7.08
C ALA A 314 7.53 26.86 6.78
N GLU A 315 7.01 28.00 6.32
CA GLU A 315 5.62 28.15 5.90
C GLU A 315 5.57 28.38 4.39
N TYR A 316 4.73 27.61 3.72
CA TYR A 316 4.54 27.62 2.28
C TYR A 316 3.11 28.02 1.96
N ALA A 317 2.95 28.79 0.88
CA ALA A 317 1.65 29.22 0.35
C ALA A 317 1.63 29.13 -1.18
N GLY A 318 0.43 29.08 -1.75
CA GLY A 318 0.20 28.93 -3.19
C GLY A 318 -1.18 28.32 -3.43
N GLU A 319 -1.24 27.29 -4.27
CA GLU A 319 -2.45 26.48 -4.50
C GLU A 319 -2.85 25.65 -3.26
N GLY A 320 -1.91 25.46 -2.33
CA GLY A 320 -2.15 24.91 -0.99
C GLY A 320 -1.27 25.61 0.05
N SER A 321 -1.46 25.24 1.31
CA SER A 321 -0.61 25.69 2.41
C SER A 321 0.09 24.51 3.06
N LEU A 322 1.35 24.70 3.46
CA LEU A 322 2.13 23.73 4.24
C LEU A 322 2.90 24.51 5.30
N ASN A 323 2.82 24.07 6.55
CA ASN A 323 3.74 24.47 7.60
C ASN A 323 4.57 23.24 8.00
N ALA A 324 5.89 23.38 7.96
CA ALA A 324 6.86 22.34 8.27
C ALA A 324 7.79 22.83 9.38
N LYS A 325 7.73 22.14 10.52
CA LYS A 325 8.50 22.46 11.71
C LYS A 325 9.46 21.32 12.03
N TRP A 326 10.74 21.58 11.81
CA TRP A 326 11.82 20.71 12.21
C TRP A 326 12.26 21.02 13.64
N THR A 327 12.35 20.01 14.50
CA THR A 327 12.84 20.12 15.87
C THR A 327 14.04 19.20 16.06
N PHE A 328 15.16 19.79 16.45
CA PHE A 328 16.42 19.11 16.73
C PHE A 328 16.64 19.06 18.23
N SER A 329 17.02 17.89 18.74
CA SER A 329 17.27 17.66 20.16
C SER A 329 18.41 16.67 20.29
N ALA A 330 19.42 17.01 21.11
CA ALA A 330 20.57 16.14 21.30
C ALA A 330 20.14 14.75 21.80
N GLY A 331 20.73 13.70 21.22
CA GLY A 331 20.45 12.30 21.52
C GLY A 331 19.14 11.77 20.96
N GLN A 332 18.43 12.55 20.13
CA GLN A 332 17.12 12.18 19.59
C GLN A 332 17.09 12.31 18.06
N PRO A 333 16.34 11.44 17.35
CA PRO A 333 16.04 11.62 15.94
C PRO A 333 15.35 12.96 15.67
N VAL A 334 15.58 13.51 14.47
CA VAL A 334 15.04 14.81 14.10
C VAL A 334 13.53 14.68 13.88
N LYS A 335 12.76 15.50 14.59
CA LYS A 335 11.30 15.55 14.43
C LYS A 335 10.95 16.51 13.30
N LEU A 336 10.09 16.07 12.39
CA LEU A 336 9.36 16.93 11.46
C LEU A 336 7.88 16.87 11.81
N GLU A 337 7.35 17.97 12.33
CA GLU A 337 5.91 18.19 12.45
C GLU A 337 5.46 18.95 11.21
N TYR A 338 4.40 18.49 10.55
CA TYR A 338 3.85 19.19 9.40
C TYR A 338 2.34 19.29 9.48
N ASN A 339 1.82 20.32 8.84
CA ASN A 339 0.40 20.45 8.59
C ASN A 339 0.17 21.15 7.26
N TYR A 340 -0.81 20.68 6.51
CA TYR A 340 -1.15 21.24 5.21
C TYR A 340 -2.66 21.32 5.01
N SER A 341 -3.07 22.15 4.05
CA SER A 341 -4.44 22.26 3.58
C SER A 341 -4.44 22.48 2.08
N GLN A 342 -5.37 21.80 1.40
CA GLN A 342 -5.58 21.80 -0.05
C GLN A 342 -7.09 21.76 -0.33
N MET A 343 -7.52 22.31 -1.46
CA MET A 343 -8.92 22.27 -1.90
C MET A 343 -9.00 21.74 -3.33
N GLY A 344 -9.86 20.75 -3.56
CA GLY A 344 -10.06 20.13 -4.88
C GLY A 344 -9.94 18.61 -4.87
N ASP A 345 -9.85 18.04 -6.07
CA ASP A 345 -9.77 16.60 -6.30
C ASP A 345 -8.34 16.17 -6.63
N PHE A 346 -7.77 15.30 -5.82
CA PHE A 346 -6.36 14.92 -5.92
C PHE A 346 -6.19 13.41 -6.13
N ASP A 347 -5.32 13.03 -7.07
CA ASP A 347 -4.91 11.64 -7.25
C ASP A 347 -4.01 11.15 -6.10
N TYR A 348 -3.32 12.07 -5.42
CA TYR A 348 -2.47 11.79 -4.27
C TYR A 348 -2.28 13.06 -3.45
N THR A 349 -2.06 12.94 -2.14
CA THR A 349 -1.75 14.07 -1.25
C THR A 349 -0.80 13.63 -0.14
N GLY A 350 0.05 14.54 0.34
CA GLY A 350 1.06 14.26 1.35
C GLY A 350 2.28 15.17 1.23
N ILE A 351 3.38 14.79 1.88
CA ILE A 351 4.66 15.49 1.79
C ILE A 351 5.73 14.61 1.14
N THR A 352 6.66 15.23 0.42
CA THR A 352 7.65 14.54 -0.40
C THR A 352 9.06 15.09 -0.25
N PHE A 353 10.02 14.27 -0.66
CA PHE A 353 11.46 14.52 -0.66
C PHE A 353 12.11 13.86 -1.89
N ASN A 354 13.28 14.32 -2.28
CA ASN A 354 14.11 13.67 -3.30
C ASN A 354 15.22 12.86 -2.68
N TYR A 355 15.55 11.76 -3.34
CA TYR A 355 16.74 10.96 -3.08
C TYR A 355 17.21 10.34 -4.39
N PRO A 356 18.52 10.40 -4.73
CA PRO A 356 18.99 9.90 -6.02
C PRO A 356 18.77 8.39 -6.14
N GLU A 357 18.04 7.98 -7.17
CA GLU A 357 17.64 6.58 -7.37
C GLU A 357 18.86 5.66 -7.50
N GLU A 358 19.90 6.10 -8.21
CA GLU A 358 21.12 5.32 -8.46
C GLU A 358 21.91 4.98 -7.19
N LYS A 359 21.58 5.64 -6.08
CA LYS A 359 22.16 5.38 -4.76
C LYS A 359 21.34 4.39 -3.95
N VAL A 360 20.05 4.18 -4.26
CA VAL A 360 19.17 3.26 -3.53
C VAL A 360 19.55 1.81 -3.86
N THR A 361 19.71 0.99 -2.82
CA THR A 361 20.05 -0.44 -2.95
C THR A 361 18.95 -1.35 -2.43
N GLY A 362 18.02 -0.82 -1.62
CA GLY A 362 16.93 -1.59 -1.04
C GLY A 362 16.13 -0.80 -0.03
N MET A 363 15.16 -1.46 0.60
CA MET A 363 14.45 -0.91 1.74
C MET A 363 13.96 -2.00 2.67
N LYS A 364 13.85 -1.64 3.95
CA LYS A 364 13.25 -2.45 5.01
C LYS A 364 12.17 -1.63 5.70
N TRP A 365 10.99 -2.18 5.93
CA TRP A 365 9.89 -1.41 6.54
C TRP A 365 8.98 -2.28 7.40
N LEU A 366 8.33 -1.65 8.38
CA LEU A 366 7.17 -2.20 9.08
C LEU A 366 5.91 -1.57 8.49
N GLY A 367 5.05 -2.40 7.91
CA GLY A 367 3.78 -1.98 7.33
C GLY A 367 3.10 -3.12 6.58
N ARG A 368 2.17 -2.79 5.68
CA ARG A 368 1.59 -3.79 4.77
C ARG A 368 2.54 -4.08 3.62
N GLY A 369 2.63 -5.35 3.24
CA GLY A 369 3.55 -5.79 2.20
C GLY A 369 3.46 -7.28 1.90
N PRO A 370 4.36 -7.78 1.03
CA PRO A 370 5.57 -7.10 0.54
C PRO A 370 5.42 -6.29 -0.77
N TYR A 371 4.28 -6.40 -1.46
CA TYR A 371 4.05 -5.75 -2.76
C TYR A 371 3.75 -4.25 -2.63
N ARG A 372 3.80 -3.52 -3.74
CA ARG A 372 3.20 -2.17 -3.82
C ARG A 372 1.67 -2.25 -3.83
N VAL A 373 0.99 -1.14 -3.59
CA VAL A 373 -0.48 -1.04 -3.55
C VAL A 373 -0.99 0.16 -4.35
N TRP A 374 -2.28 0.12 -4.70
CA TRP A 374 -3.02 1.23 -5.30
C TRP A 374 -4.22 1.58 -4.42
N GLN A 375 -4.78 2.79 -4.55
CA GLN A 375 -5.93 3.22 -3.74
C GLN A 375 -7.09 2.21 -3.79
N ASN A 376 -7.36 1.67 -4.97
CA ASN A 376 -8.40 0.69 -5.24
C ASN A 376 -7.89 -0.76 -5.16
N ARG A 377 -6.68 -1.02 -4.64
CA ARG A 377 -6.09 -2.36 -4.52
C ARG A 377 -5.21 -2.50 -3.27
N LEU A 378 -5.86 -2.44 -2.10
CA LEU A 378 -5.18 -2.48 -0.79
C LEU A 378 -5.19 -3.87 -0.13
N LYS A 379 -6.11 -4.75 -0.52
CA LYS A 379 -6.26 -6.12 0.00
C LYS A 379 -5.16 -7.05 -0.54
N GLY A 380 -5.04 -8.25 0.03
CA GLY A 380 -4.07 -9.29 -0.31
C GLY A 380 -2.79 -9.27 0.53
N GLN A 381 -2.50 -8.15 1.18
CA GLN A 381 -1.26 -7.93 1.91
C GLN A 381 -1.38 -8.32 3.39
N LYS A 382 -0.24 -8.49 4.07
CA LYS A 382 -0.20 -8.66 5.53
C LYS A 382 0.59 -7.52 6.16
N PHE A 383 0.19 -7.13 7.37
CA PHE A 383 1.02 -6.26 8.21
C PHE A 383 2.25 -7.05 8.66
N GLY A 384 3.44 -6.46 8.68
CA GLY A 384 4.68 -7.17 9.00
C GLY A 384 5.94 -6.35 8.77
N VAL A 385 7.10 -6.92 9.09
CA VAL A 385 8.39 -6.36 8.67
C VAL A 385 8.81 -7.03 7.37
N TRP A 386 9.13 -6.20 6.39
CA TRP A 386 9.48 -6.62 5.04
C TRP A 386 10.82 -6.00 4.65
N GLU A 387 11.55 -6.67 3.78
CA GLU A 387 12.82 -6.21 3.26
C GLU A 387 12.95 -6.68 1.81
N LYS A 388 13.34 -5.77 0.91
CA LYS A 388 13.61 -6.11 -0.49
C LYS A 388 14.75 -5.27 -1.05
N ALA A 389 15.57 -5.91 -1.86
CA ALA A 389 16.58 -5.23 -2.66
C ALA A 389 15.92 -4.39 -3.75
N TYR A 390 16.63 -3.37 -4.21
CA TYR A 390 16.22 -2.59 -5.37
C TYR A 390 15.99 -3.49 -6.59
N ASN A 391 14.89 -3.25 -7.27
CA ASN A 391 14.63 -3.72 -8.63
C ASN A 391 13.87 -2.63 -9.38
N ASN A 392 13.92 -2.66 -10.72
CA ASN A 392 13.13 -1.76 -11.56
C ASN A 392 12.07 -2.54 -12.33
N THR A 393 11.37 -3.43 -11.62
CA THR A 393 10.37 -4.30 -12.22
C THR A 393 9.25 -3.47 -12.83
N ILE A 394 9.09 -3.60 -14.15
CA ILE A 394 7.91 -3.19 -14.91
C ILE A 394 7.07 -4.45 -15.06
N THR A 395 5.93 -4.50 -14.37
CA THR A 395 5.01 -5.64 -14.40
C THR A 395 4.56 -5.91 -15.83
N GLY A 396 4.54 -7.17 -16.25
CA GLY A 396 4.25 -7.58 -17.62
C GLY A 396 5.42 -7.48 -18.62
N GLU A 397 6.54 -6.86 -18.26
CA GLU A 397 7.80 -6.91 -19.05
C GLU A 397 8.94 -7.62 -18.31
N THR A 398 8.91 -7.56 -16.99
CA THR A 398 9.90 -8.14 -16.09
C THR A 398 9.17 -8.70 -14.88
N TRP A 399 9.58 -9.87 -14.41
CA TRP A 399 8.85 -10.65 -13.39
C TRP A 399 9.62 -10.82 -12.07
N GLN A 400 10.46 -9.83 -11.72
CA GLN A 400 11.15 -9.80 -10.44
C GLN A 400 10.24 -9.21 -9.35
N PHE A 401 9.40 -10.05 -8.76
CA PHE A 401 8.50 -9.65 -7.67
C PHE A 401 9.08 -9.94 -6.28
N PRO A 402 8.66 -9.17 -5.25
CA PRO A 402 7.74 -8.03 -5.29
C PRO A 402 8.40 -6.78 -5.91
N GLU A 403 7.61 -5.93 -6.57
CA GLU A 403 8.09 -4.68 -7.18
C GLU A 403 8.64 -3.75 -6.11
N PHE A 404 9.80 -3.15 -6.37
CA PHE A 404 10.44 -2.22 -5.44
C PHE A 404 9.70 -0.88 -5.39
N LYS A 405 9.44 -0.29 -6.57
CA LYS A 405 8.93 1.07 -6.73
C LYS A 405 7.41 1.15 -6.61
N GLY A 406 6.90 2.23 -6.03
CA GLY A 406 5.47 2.50 -5.89
C GLY A 406 5.06 2.82 -4.45
N TYR A 407 3.77 2.65 -4.15
CA TYR A 407 3.23 2.93 -2.81
C TYR A 407 3.21 1.68 -1.91
N HIS A 408 3.46 1.86 -0.62
CA HIS A 408 3.34 0.83 0.43
C HIS A 408 2.44 1.38 1.54
N SER A 409 1.46 0.60 2.00
CA SER A 409 0.45 1.08 2.96
C SER A 409 0.80 0.76 4.42
N ASP A 410 0.17 1.52 5.32
CA ASP A 410 0.28 1.37 6.77
C ASP A 410 1.73 1.35 7.28
N VAL A 411 2.60 2.18 6.69
CA VAL A 411 4.02 2.23 7.04
C VAL A 411 4.23 2.93 8.38
N ASN A 412 4.72 2.19 9.36
CA ASN A 412 5.13 2.72 10.67
C ASN A 412 6.56 3.24 10.63
N TRP A 413 7.46 2.53 9.95
CA TRP A 413 8.84 2.97 9.73
C TRP A 413 9.41 2.34 8.48
N VAL A 414 10.37 3.03 7.87
CA VAL A 414 11.11 2.55 6.70
C VAL A 414 12.57 2.96 6.82
N THR A 415 13.46 1.98 6.65
CA THR A 415 14.89 2.15 6.46
C THR A 415 15.20 2.13 4.98
N ILE A 416 15.74 3.22 4.47
CA ILE A 416 16.17 3.34 3.07
C ILE A 416 17.62 2.88 3.00
N GLN A 417 17.85 1.76 2.31
CA GLN A 417 19.17 1.19 2.14
C GLN A 417 19.82 1.79 0.89
N ASN A 418 21.05 2.25 1.02
CA ASN A 418 21.72 2.97 -0.06
C ASN A 418 23.25 2.79 -0.03
N LYS A 419 23.90 3.23 -1.11
CA LYS A 419 25.37 3.18 -1.30
C LYS A 419 26.13 4.18 -0.44
N GLU A 420 25.45 5.14 0.19
CA GLU A 420 26.07 6.14 1.05
C GLU A 420 26.00 5.65 2.51
N SER A 421 24.92 6.02 3.18
CA SER A 421 24.67 5.61 4.54
C SER A 421 23.16 5.57 4.79
N ASN A 422 22.70 4.45 5.32
CA ASN A 422 21.29 4.18 5.55
C ASN A 422 20.69 5.22 6.50
N PHE A 423 19.39 5.42 6.42
CA PHE A 423 18.66 6.20 7.40
C PHE A 423 17.25 5.63 7.54
N THR A 424 16.65 5.85 8.70
CA THR A 424 15.30 5.36 8.99
C THR A 424 14.37 6.52 9.22
N VAL A 425 13.17 6.47 8.63
CA VAL A 425 12.09 7.40 8.92
C VAL A 425 10.98 6.66 9.64
N TYR A 426 10.57 7.17 10.79
CA TYR A 426 9.43 6.66 11.55
C TYR A 426 8.23 7.59 11.37
N SER A 427 7.07 7.02 11.10
CA SER A 427 5.81 7.75 11.04
C SER A 427 5.13 7.78 12.41
N GLY A 428 4.79 8.98 12.87
CA GLY A 428 3.88 9.20 13.99
C GLY A 428 2.41 9.22 13.56
N ASN A 429 2.08 8.81 12.34
CA ASN A 429 0.73 8.92 11.78
C ASN A 429 0.12 7.54 11.56
N LYS A 430 -1.19 7.39 11.81
CA LYS A 430 -1.93 6.19 11.37
C LYS A 430 -2.02 6.16 9.83
N ASN A 431 -2.09 4.97 9.25
CA ASN A 431 -2.41 4.75 7.83
C ASN A 431 -1.51 5.52 6.86
N THR A 432 -0.21 5.65 7.17
CA THR A 432 0.73 6.34 6.28
C THR A 432 0.99 5.48 5.05
N TYR A 433 0.79 6.05 3.87
CA TYR A 433 1.32 5.46 2.64
C TYR A 433 2.72 5.98 2.41
N PHE A 434 3.66 5.10 2.10
CA PHE A 434 5.00 5.47 1.71
C PHE A 434 5.16 5.33 0.20
N GLN A 435 5.61 6.38 -0.47
CA GLN A 435 6.05 6.31 -1.86
C GLN A 435 7.56 6.02 -1.88
N MET A 436 7.95 4.92 -2.52
CA MET A 436 9.34 4.61 -2.87
C MET A 436 9.53 4.73 -4.37
N LEU A 437 10.15 5.81 -4.83
CA LEU A 437 10.40 6.13 -6.23
C LEU A 437 9.13 6.13 -7.08
N ARG A 438 9.28 6.49 -8.37
CA ARG A 438 8.21 6.36 -9.36
C ARG A 438 8.46 5.09 -10.19
N PRO A 439 7.48 4.18 -10.32
CA PRO A 439 7.59 3.06 -11.26
C PRO A 439 7.98 3.53 -12.66
N ALA A 440 8.86 2.77 -13.31
CA ALA A 440 9.19 3.02 -14.71
C ALA A 440 7.97 2.73 -15.59
N ARG A 441 7.88 3.45 -16.70
CA ARG A 441 6.84 3.26 -17.71
C ARG A 441 7.19 2.07 -18.59
N GLU A 442 6.19 1.30 -18.96
CA GLU A 442 6.25 0.27 -19.99
C GLU A 442 6.71 0.84 -21.35
N LYS A 443 7.30 0.00 -22.19
CA LYS A 443 7.78 0.32 -23.53
C LYS A 443 6.61 0.49 -24.49
N ASP A 444 5.66 -0.44 -24.47
CA ASP A 444 4.46 -0.45 -25.32
C ASP A 444 3.26 0.15 -24.56
N ALA A 445 3.47 1.36 -24.07
CA ALA A 445 2.50 2.10 -23.27
C ALA A 445 1.19 2.36 -24.03
N LEU A 446 0.08 2.25 -23.30
CA LEU A 446 -1.23 2.56 -23.87
C LEU A 446 -1.34 4.07 -24.14
N SER A 447 -1.88 4.43 -25.30
CA SER A 447 -2.16 5.84 -25.63
C SER A 447 -3.18 6.49 -24.67
N ASN A 448 -4.00 5.70 -24.00
CA ASN A 448 -4.99 6.15 -23.02
C ASN A 448 -4.43 6.32 -21.59
N ASN A 449 -3.21 5.83 -21.31
CA ASN A 449 -2.54 5.87 -19.99
C ASN A 449 -3.36 5.30 -18.82
N ASN A 450 -4.33 4.41 -19.07
CA ASN A 450 -5.25 3.95 -18.02
C ASN A 450 -4.55 3.12 -16.93
N VAL A 451 -3.48 2.41 -17.27
CA VAL A 451 -2.67 1.59 -16.34
C VAL A 451 -1.46 2.34 -15.78
N GLU A 452 -1.38 3.65 -16.02
CA GLU A 452 -0.33 4.54 -15.51
C GLU A 452 -0.89 5.46 -14.42
N PRO A 453 -0.97 5.01 -13.15
CA PRO A 453 -1.46 5.83 -12.07
C PRO A 453 -0.56 7.04 -11.84
N ALA A 454 -1.14 8.16 -11.39
CA ALA A 454 -0.39 9.37 -11.11
C ALA A 454 0.59 9.17 -9.93
N PHE A 455 1.74 9.84 -10.00
CA PHE A 455 2.76 9.82 -8.95
C PHE A 455 3.32 11.22 -8.72
N PRO A 456 3.65 11.58 -7.46
CA PRO A 456 4.47 12.73 -7.19
C PRO A 456 5.78 12.67 -7.99
N ALA A 457 6.23 13.83 -8.48
CA ALA A 457 7.50 13.95 -9.20
C ALA A 457 8.72 13.64 -8.32
N ALA A 458 8.57 13.81 -7.01
CA ALA A 458 9.61 13.54 -6.03
C ALA A 458 9.86 12.05 -5.84
N SER A 459 11.07 11.70 -5.39
CA SER A 459 11.53 10.32 -5.28
C SER A 459 10.95 9.57 -4.07
N ILE A 460 10.64 10.25 -2.98
CA ILE A 460 10.15 9.66 -1.73
C ILE A 460 8.96 10.47 -1.22
N GLY A 461 7.93 9.81 -0.69
CA GLY A 461 6.74 10.46 -0.18
C GLY A 461 6.15 9.80 1.06
N PHE A 462 5.59 10.61 1.94
CA PHE A 462 4.75 10.19 3.06
C PHE A 462 3.36 10.75 2.81
N MET A 463 2.49 9.87 2.30
CA MET A 463 1.25 10.20 1.64
C MET A 463 0.05 9.89 2.53
N ASN A 464 -0.95 10.77 2.46
CA ASN A 464 -2.27 10.59 3.06
C ASN A 464 -3.23 9.91 2.08
N ASN A 465 -3.10 10.22 0.79
CA ASN A 465 -3.85 9.58 -0.29
C ASN A 465 -2.88 9.21 -1.41
N ILE A 466 -3.15 8.10 -2.10
CA ILE A 466 -2.38 7.56 -3.21
C ILE A 466 -3.30 7.33 -4.40
N SER A 467 -2.73 7.14 -5.60
CA SER A 467 -3.55 7.02 -6.81
C SER A 467 -4.16 5.65 -6.99
N ALA A 468 -5.36 5.63 -7.58
CA ALA A 468 -6.01 4.45 -8.11
C ALA A 468 -5.42 4.07 -9.48
N ILE A 469 -5.49 2.80 -9.85
CA ILE A 469 -5.10 2.29 -11.18
C ILE A 469 -6.35 1.90 -11.98
N GLY A 470 -6.30 2.09 -13.31
CA GLY A 470 -7.34 1.65 -14.24
C GLY A 470 -7.07 0.24 -14.79
N THR A 471 -7.63 -0.03 -15.97
CA THR A 471 -7.45 -1.25 -16.76
C THR A 471 -7.02 -0.93 -18.19
N LYS A 472 -6.71 -1.92 -19.02
CA LYS A 472 -6.46 -1.70 -20.46
C LYS A 472 -7.55 -0.85 -21.13
N PHE A 473 -8.81 -1.06 -20.76
CA PHE A 473 -9.96 -0.46 -21.43
C PHE A 473 -10.61 0.69 -20.65
N GLN A 474 -10.41 0.77 -19.33
CA GLN A 474 -11.15 1.68 -18.47
C GLN A 474 -10.20 2.50 -17.61
N SER A 475 -10.48 3.81 -17.52
CA SER A 475 -9.77 4.66 -16.57
C SER A 475 -10.20 4.32 -15.13
N ALA A 476 -9.35 4.60 -14.14
CA ALA A 476 -9.68 4.40 -12.73
C ALA A 476 -11.01 5.07 -12.31
N LYS A 477 -11.39 6.20 -12.92
CA LYS A 477 -12.64 6.92 -12.61
C LYS A 477 -13.90 6.08 -12.83
N GLN A 478 -13.84 5.09 -13.72
CA GLN A 478 -14.96 4.20 -14.08
C GLN A 478 -15.01 2.92 -13.23
N MET A 479 -14.02 2.71 -12.37
CA MET A 479 -13.82 1.49 -11.61
C MET A 479 -14.53 1.49 -10.24
N GLY A 480 -15.40 2.47 -9.97
CA GLY A 480 -16.21 2.49 -8.75
C GLY A 480 -15.66 3.37 -7.61
N PRO A 481 -16.31 3.35 -6.44
CA PRO A 481 -16.07 4.28 -5.33
C PRO A 481 -14.63 4.33 -4.80
N GLN A 482 -13.96 3.19 -4.64
CA GLN A 482 -12.58 3.12 -4.14
C GLN A 482 -11.56 3.74 -5.10
N SER A 483 -11.94 3.96 -6.35
CA SER A 483 -11.07 4.51 -7.39
C SER A 483 -11.20 6.03 -7.56
N GLN A 484 -12.08 6.68 -6.80
CA GLN A 484 -12.32 8.12 -6.90
C GLN A 484 -11.20 8.92 -6.25
N LYS A 485 -10.90 10.10 -6.81
CA LYS A 485 -9.89 11.02 -6.27
C LYS A 485 -10.24 11.45 -4.84
N ALA A 486 -9.22 11.77 -4.06
CA ALA A 486 -9.40 12.36 -2.74
C ALA A 486 -9.97 13.78 -2.88
N GLN A 487 -11.15 14.00 -2.29
CA GLN A 487 -11.84 15.30 -2.31
C GLN A 487 -11.51 16.07 -1.04
N LEU A 488 -10.60 17.04 -1.13
CA LEU A 488 -10.22 17.89 0.00
C LEU A 488 -10.97 19.21 -0.05
N LYS A 489 -11.46 19.67 1.11
CA LYS A 489 -12.30 20.87 1.28
C LYS A 489 -11.60 21.98 2.05
N GLY A 490 -10.27 21.95 2.10
CA GLY A 490 -9.45 22.89 2.86
C GLY A 490 -9.26 22.51 4.33
N GLU A 491 -9.65 21.31 4.75
CA GLU A 491 -9.35 20.80 6.07
C GLU A 491 -7.83 20.73 6.34
N LYS A 492 -7.47 20.90 7.61
CA LYS A 492 -6.08 20.84 8.05
C LYS A 492 -5.69 19.40 8.31
N ILE A 493 -4.79 18.87 7.49
CA ILE A 493 -4.17 17.55 7.67
C ILE A 493 -2.83 17.74 8.36
N SER A 494 -2.56 16.99 9.43
CA SER A 494 -1.32 17.10 10.20
C SER A 494 -0.63 15.75 10.30
N GLY A 495 0.70 15.79 10.44
CA GLY A 495 1.48 14.58 10.67
C GLY A 495 2.83 14.84 11.32
N ILE A 496 3.46 13.76 11.76
CA ILE A 496 4.76 13.75 12.42
C ILE A 496 5.63 12.67 11.77
N LEU A 497 6.85 13.03 11.38
CA LEU A 497 7.90 12.11 10.98
C LEU A 497 9.10 12.26 11.91
N TRP A 498 9.82 11.17 12.16
CA TRP A 498 11.10 11.17 12.87
C TRP A 498 12.18 10.61 11.96
N PHE A 499 13.20 11.42 11.67
CA PHE A 499 14.33 11.02 10.85
C PHE A 499 15.50 10.60 11.74
N ASP A 500 15.80 9.31 11.73
CA ASP A 500 16.93 8.72 12.43
C ASP A 500 18.08 8.51 11.44
N PHE A 501 19.01 9.46 11.50
CA PHE A 501 20.27 9.45 10.78
C PHE A 501 21.41 8.84 11.61
N THR A 502 21.18 8.38 12.84
CA THR A 502 22.26 7.88 13.70
C THR A 502 22.71 6.46 13.35
N ARG A 503 21.90 5.75 12.56
CA ARG A 503 22.10 4.34 12.19
C ARG A 503 22.78 4.16 10.84
#